data_AF-A0A177XW84-F1
#
_entry.id   AF-A0A177XW84-F1
#
_cell.length_a   1.000
_cell.length_b   1.000
_cell.length_c   1.000
_cell.angle_alpha   90.00
_cell.angle_beta   90.00
_cell.angle_gamma   90.00
#
_symmetry.space_group_name_H-M   'P 1'
#
loop_
_entity.id
_entity.type
_entity.pdbx_description
1 polymer ?
#
loop_
_entity_poly.entity_id
_entity_poly.type
_entity_poly.pdbx_seq_one_letter_code
_entity_poly.pdbx_strand_id
1 'polypeptide(L)'
;MHDAFTGAPLDKNLGLHQCQRCKVFYHSESVTVLKEANAGQCVACPSTQIRAVNVGQEKKSGRDYTPEVITLSNYREHVGSVVTFEAKVIEVKESRRGSDFAVMFERKSWTQGFKLVFFRRAVTKVGGKPYISSLGGKTVKVRGLVVNHPKYGYQIIVSEKSMILGAR
;
A
#
# COMPACT_ATOMS: atom_id res chain seq x y z
N MET A 1 -9.24 9.39 13.42
CA MET A 1 -8.96 7.97 13.14
C MET A 1 -8.89 7.75 11.64
N HIS A 2 -8.01 6.87 11.20
CA HIS A 2 -7.65 6.67 9.81
C HIS A 2 -7.66 5.18 9.44
N ASP A 3 -7.86 4.91 8.15
CA ASP A 3 -7.62 3.59 7.58
C ASP A 3 -6.14 3.21 7.74
N ALA A 4 -5.88 2.04 8.32
CA ALA A 4 -4.51 1.63 8.63
C ALA A 4 -3.69 1.29 7.38
N PHE A 5 -4.32 0.95 6.26
CA PHE A 5 -3.66 0.71 4.99
C PHE A 5 -3.37 2.02 4.24
N THR A 6 -4.39 2.79 3.89
CA THR A 6 -4.28 4.00 3.04
C THR A 6 -3.88 5.25 3.81
N GLY A 7 -4.16 5.31 5.12
CA GLY A 7 -4.01 6.53 5.92
C GLY A 7 -5.13 7.56 5.72
N ALA A 8 -6.15 7.26 4.89
CA ALA A 8 -7.28 8.14 4.68
C ALA A 8 -8.15 8.26 5.95
N PRO A 9 -8.81 9.42 6.17
CA PRO A 9 -9.80 9.54 7.24
C PRO A 9 -10.88 8.46 7.11
N LEU A 10 -11.34 7.91 8.24
CA LEU A 10 -12.38 6.89 8.21
C LEU A 10 -13.70 7.46 7.71
N ASP A 11 -14.38 6.66 6.88
CA ASP A 11 -15.69 6.95 6.30
C ASP A 11 -16.55 5.71 6.41
N LYS A 12 -17.68 5.85 7.09
CA LYS A 12 -18.64 4.76 7.34
C LYS A 12 -19.32 4.30 6.05
N ASN A 13 -19.46 5.19 5.06
CA ASN A 13 -20.11 4.89 3.79
C ASN A 13 -19.28 3.94 2.91
N LEU A 14 -17.97 3.87 3.16
CA LEU A 14 -17.06 2.94 2.48
C LEU A 14 -17.04 1.54 3.13
N GLY A 15 -17.84 1.35 4.18
CA GLY A 15 -17.85 0.18 5.04
C GLY A 15 -16.58 0.09 5.89
N LEU A 16 -16.75 -0.26 7.16
CA LEU A 16 -15.65 -0.31 8.12
C LEU A 16 -15.40 -1.74 8.59
N HIS A 17 -14.12 -2.05 8.75
CA HIS A 17 -13.62 -3.26 9.35
C HIS A 17 -12.62 -2.92 10.44
N GLN A 18 -12.48 -3.78 11.43
CA GLN A 18 -11.56 -3.60 12.53
C GLN A 18 -10.80 -4.89 12.81
N CYS A 19 -9.47 -4.78 12.98
CA CYS A 19 -8.67 -5.85 13.53
C CYS A 19 -9.07 -6.11 14.99
N GLN A 20 -9.52 -7.31 15.31
CA GLN A 20 -9.96 -7.67 16.66
C GLN A 20 -8.81 -7.74 17.66
N ARG A 21 -7.57 -7.92 17.21
CA ARG A 21 -6.37 -7.97 18.05
C ARG A 21 -5.86 -6.58 18.43
N CYS A 22 -5.56 -5.72 17.45
CA CYS A 22 -4.94 -4.42 17.73
C CYS A 22 -5.84 -3.20 17.50
N LYS A 23 -7.11 -3.42 17.16
CA LYS A 23 -8.17 -2.40 17.09
C LYS A 23 -7.98 -1.29 16.05
N VAL A 24 -7.03 -1.42 15.11
CA VAL A 24 -6.93 -0.54 13.94
C VAL A 24 -8.08 -0.78 12.97
N PHE A 25 -8.44 0.26 12.23
CA PHE A 25 -9.57 0.25 11.30
C PHE A 25 -9.13 0.18 9.85
N TYR A 26 -10.01 -0.34 9.00
CA TYR A 26 -9.86 -0.41 7.56
C TYR A 26 -11.20 -0.10 6.90
N HIS A 27 -11.16 0.53 5.73
CA HIS A 27 -12.25 0.53 4.77
C HIS A 27 -12.35 -0.83 4.09
N SER A 28 -13.51 -1.13 3.50
CA SER A 28 -13.76 -2.43 2.86
C SER A 28 -12.80 -2.71 1.70
N GLU A 29 -12.46 -1.68 0.91
CA GLU A 29 -11.53 -1.84 -0.21
C GLU A 29 -10.12 -2.21 0.28
N SER A 30 -9.64 -1.58 1.36
CA SER A 30 -8.36 -1.92 1.99
C SER A 30 -8.32 -3.39 2.38
N VAL A 31 -9.39 -3.92 2.98
CA VAL A 31 -9.46 -5.35 3.35
C VAL A 31 -9.40 -6.27 2.13
N THR A 32 -10.02 -5.89 1.01
CA THR A 32 -9.89 -6.63 -0.25
C THR A 32 -8.44 -6.68 -0.72
N VAL A 33 -7.74 -5.54 -0.71
CA VAL A 33 -6.31 -5.49 -1.07
C VAL A 33 -5.47 -6.36 -0.13
N LEU A 34 -5.73 -6.33 1.18
CA LEU A 34 -5.02 -7.20 2.13
C LEU A 34 -5.23 -8.69 1.81
N LYS A 35 -6.47 -9.12 1.55
CA LYS A 35 -6.75 -10.51 1.17
C LYS A 35 -5.97 -10.95 -0.07
N GLU A 36 -5.87 -10.08 -1.07
CA GLU A 36 -5.14 -10.35 -2.31
C GLU A 36 -3.61 -10.30 -2.15
N ALA A 37 -3.10 -9.35 -1.34
CA ALA A 37 -1.68 -9.01 -1.31
C ALA A 37 -0.89 -9.62 -0.14
N ASN A 38 -1.52 -9.83 1.02
CA ASN A 38 -0.86 -10.33 2.23
C ASN A 38 -1.69 -11.37 3.00
N ALA A 39 -2.49 -12.17 2.28
CA ALA A 39 -3.35 -13.20 2.87
C ALA A 39 -4.34 -12.67 3.94
N GLY A 40 -4.70 -11.39 3.87
CA GLY A 40 -5.67 -10.76 4.77
C GLY A 40 -5.11 -10.44 6.16
N GLN A 41 -3.79 -10.39 6.31
CA GLN A 41 -3.15 -10.06 7.58
C GLN A 41 -3.25 -8.56 7.88
N CYS A 42 -3.54 -8.25 9.15
CA CYS A 42 -3.52 -6.89 9.67
C CYS A 42 -2.11 -6.31 9.56
N VAL A 43 -2.00 -5.12 8.93
CA VAL A 43 -0.73 -4.43 8.68
C VAL A 43 0.00 -3.98 9.96
N ALA A 44 -0.68 -4.06 11.10
CA ALA A 44 -0.20 -3.55 12.39
C ALA A 44 0.01 -4.62 13.48
N CYS A 45 -0.44 -5.88 13.30
CA CYS A 45 -0.28 -6.92 14.33
C CYS A 45 -0.35 -8.37 13.80
N PRO A 46 0.11 -8.59 12.56
CA PRO A 46 -0.12 -9.74 11.65
C PRO A 46 -1.41 -10.59 11.75
N SER A 47 -2.39 -10.22 12.57
CA SER A 47 -3.60 -11.01 12.80
C SER A 47 -4.51 -11.01 11.59
N THR A 48 -5.08 -12.16 11.25
CA THR A 48 -6.11 -12.30 10.21
C THR A 48 -7.53 -12.02 10.74
N GLN A 49 -7.68 -11.67 12.03
CA GLN A 49 -8.98 -11.39 12.64
C GLN A 49 -9.46 -9.96 12.32
N ILE A 50 -9.65 -9.65 11.04
CA ILE A 50 -10.25 -8.39 10.58
C ILE A 50 -11.73 -8.64 10.33
N ARG A 51 -12.61 -7.94 11.04
CA ARG A 51 -14.06 -8.15 10.96
C ARG A 51 -14.80 -6.86 10.64
N ALA A 52 -15.90 -6.97 9.90
CA ALA A 52 -16.81 -5.85 9.63
C ALA A 52 -17.32 -5.25 10.95
N VAL A 53 -17.49 -3.92 10.95
CA VAL A 53 -18.01 -3.16 12.07
C VAL A 53 -19.45 -2.75 11.74
N ASN A 54 -20.39 -3.23 12.55
CA ASN A 54 -21.77 -2.80 12.47
C ASN A 54 -21.88 -1.37 13.01
N VAL A 55 -22.26 -0.43 12.13
CA VAL A 55 -22.29 1.02 12.41
C VAL A 55 -23.31 1.39 13.50
N GLY A 56 -24.24 0.49 13.83
CA GLY A 56 -25.24 0.65 14.90
C GLY A 56 -24.86 0.07 16.28
N GLN A 57 -23.68 -0.53 16.45
CA GLN A 57 -23.20 -0.96 17.78
C GLN A 57 -22.40 0.16 18.47
N GLU A 58 -22.36 0.13 19.81
CA GLU A 58 -21.63 1.08 20.67
C GLU A 58 -20.23 1.43 20.15
N LYS A 59 -19.76 2.64 20.48
CA LYS A 59 -18.46 3.20 20.06
C LYS A 59 -17.34 2.19 20.27
N LYS A 60 -16.97 1.45 19.22
CA LYS A 60 -15.81 0.56 19.28
C LYS A 60 -14.55 1.40 19.43
N SER A 61 -13.82 1.19 20.52
CA SER A 61 -12.51 1.79 20.75
C SER A 61 -11.58 1.48 19.59
N GLY A 62 -10.81 2.47 19.15
CA GLY A 62 -9.87 2.36 18.02
C GLY A 62 -8.55 3.02 18.30
N ARG A 63 -7.54 2.64 17.52
CA ARG A 63 -6.27 3.36 17.45
C ARG A 63 -5.89 3.63 16.00
N ASP A 64 -5.14 4.71 15.81
CA ASP A 64 -4.49 4.97 14.53
C ASP A 64 -3.23 4.13 14.37
N TYR A 65 -2.88 3.91 13.11
CA TYR A 65 -1.66 3.22 12.71
C TYR A 65 -0.71 4.20 12.04
N THR A 66 0.41 4.45 12.71
CA THR A 66 1.54 5.23 12.20
C THR A 66 2.57 4.27 11.61
N PRO A 67 2.78 4.26 10.29
CA PRO A 67 3.77 3.42 9.64
C PRO A 67 5.19 3.85 9.99
N GLU A 68 6.10 2.90 10.11
CA GLU A 68 7.53 3.18 10.21
C GLU A 68 8.05 3.79 8.91
N VAL A 69 9.08 4.64 9.03
CA VAL A 69 9.77 5.20 7.87
C VAL A 69 10.95 4.29 7.53
N ILE A 70 10.99 3.79 6.30
CA ILE A 70 11.98 2.80 5.86
C ILE A 70 12.70 3.27 4.59
N THR A 71 13.78 2.58 4.23
CA THR A 71 14.57 2.85 3.03
C THR A 71 14.88 1.57 2.25
N LEU A 72 15.69 1.68 1.19
CA LEU A 72 16.16 0.52 0.44
C LEU A 72 17.03 -0.43 1.25
N SER A 73 17.62 0.01 2.36
CA SER A 73 18.48 -0.86 3.17
C SER A 73 17.71 -1.88 4.00
N ASN A 74 16.47 -1.58 4.40
CA ASN A 74 15.73 -2.39 5.39
C ASN A 74 14.34 -2.86 4.94
N TYR A 75 13.85 -2.50 3.74
CA TYR A 75 12.49 -2.85 3.33
C TYR A 75 12.12 -4.35 3.43
N ARG A 76 13.11 -5.25 3.33
CA ARG A 76 12.91 -6.71 3.41
C ARG A 76 12.39 -7.16 4.77
N GLU A 77 12.72 -6.43 5.82
CA GLU A 77 12.31 -6.71 7.20
C GLU A 77 10.84 -6.35 7.46
N HIS A 78 10.22 -5.58 6.57
CA HIS A 78 8.86 -5.04 6.74
C HIS A 78 7.82 -5.71 5.85
N VAL A 79 8.11 -6.90 5.28
CA VAL A 79 7.12 -7.65 4.50
C VAL A 79 5.86 -7.92 5.34
N GLY A 80 4.70 -7.64 4.76
CA GLY A 80 3.40 -7.76 5.42
C GLY A 80 2.96 -6.50 6.19
N SER A 81 3.82 -5.49 6.28
CA SER A 81 3.55 -4.23 6.98
C SER A 81 3.35 -3.05 6.02
N VAL A 82 2.57 -2.08 6.43
CA VAL A 82 2.48 -0.78 5.76
C VAL A 82 3.57 0.11 6.30
N VAL A 83 4.28 0.79 5.41
CA VAL A 83 5.43 1.64 5.74
C VAL A 83 5.32 2.98 5.03
N THR A 84 6.07 3.96 5.50
CA THR A 84 6.42 5.14 4.72
C THR A 84 7.79 4.90 4.09
N PHE A 85 7.88 4.95 2.77
CA PHE A 85 9.12 4.75 2.02
C PHE A 85 9.42 5.98 1.18
N GLU A 86 10.65 6.49 1.26
CA GLU A 86 11.13 7.60 0.43
C GLU A 86 12.37 7.17 -0.34
N ALA A 87 12.34 7.30 -1.66
CA ALA A 87 13.50 6.99 -2.51
C ALA A 87 13.41 7.68 -3.87
N LYS A 88 14.58 7.80 -4.52
CA LYS A 88 14.68 8.22 -5.90
C LYS A 88 14.20 7.11 -6.83
N VAL A 89 13.32 7.45 -7.76
CA VAL A 89 12.89 6.59 -8.85
C VAL A 89 13.99 6.58 -9.91
N ILE A 90 14.47 5.38 -10.22
CA ILE A 90 15.50 5.17 -11.25
C ILE A 90 14.86 5.13 -12.64
N GLU A 91 13.75 4.40 -12.78
CA GLU A 91 13.04 4.25 -14.04
C GLU A 91 11.59 3.79 -13.80
N VAL A 92 10.73 3.96 -14.80
CA VAL A 92 9.35 3.45 -14.79
C VAL A 92 9.21 2.43 -15.91
N LYS A 93 8.84 1.20 -15.57
CA LYS A 93 8.60 0.11 -16.52
C LYS A 93 7.11 -0.11 -16.69
N GLU A 94 6.69 -0.39 -17.91
CA GLU A 94 5.32 -0.76 -18.24
C GLU A 94 5.27 -2.25 -18.60
N SER A 95 4.25 -2.96 -18.09
CA SER A 95 4.01 -4.35 -18.45
C SER A 95 3.77 -4.49 -19.96
N ARG A 96 4.08 -5.66 -20.56
CA ARG A 96 3.81 -5.92 -21.99
C ARG A 96 2.34 -5.71 -22.39
N ARG A 97 1.41 -5.93 -21.45
CA ARG A 97 -0.04 -5.72 -21.65
C ARG A 97 -0.49 -4.26 -21.51
N GLY A 98 0.42 -3.34 -21.18
CA GLY A 98 0.15 -1.89 -21.08
C GLY A 98 -0.71 -1.46 -19.88
N SER A 99 -0.95 -2.33 -18.91
CA SER A 99 -1.94 -2.08 -17.83
C SER A 99 -1.36 -1.98 -16.43
N ASP A 100 -0.10 -2.36 -16.21
CA ASP A 100 0.57 -2.23 -14.92
C ASP A 100 1.93 -1.56 -15.10
N PHE A 101 2.31 -0.85 -14.06
CA PHE A 101 3.55 -0.09 -14.02
C PHE A 101 4.37 -0.49 -12.81
N ALA A 102 5.67 -0.63 -13.03
CA ALA A 102 6.67 -0.78 -11.98
C ALA A 102 7.55 0.47 -11.95
N VAL A 103 7.41 1.23 -10.88
CA VAL A 103 8.30 2.34 -10.56
C VAL A 103 9.49 1.77 -9.80
N MET A 104 10.63 1.71 -10.47
CA MET A 104 11.82 1.01 -9.99
C MET A 104 12.69 1.93 -9.13
N PHE A 105 13.15 1.43 -7.98
CA PHE A 105 14.05 2.15 -7.08
C PHE A 105 15.51 1.69 -7.19
N GLU A 106 15.76 0.62 -7.94
CA GLU A 106 17.08 0.03 -8.14
C GLU A 106 17.31 -0.23 -9.64
N ARG A 107 18.58 -0.17 -10.09
CA ARG A 107 18.99 -0.62 -11.43
C ARG A 107 19.02 -2.14 -11.51
N LYS A 108 17.85 -2.76 -11.36
CA LYS A 108 17.64 -4.22 -11.37
C LYS A 108 16.50 -4.59 -12.31
N SER A 109 16.42 -5.88 -12.65
CA SER A 109 15.28 -6.40 -13.40
C SER A 109 13.98 -6.26 -12.59
N TRP A 110 12.83 -6.31 -13.28
CA TRP A 110 11.50 -6.17 -12.67
C TRP A 110 11.31 -7.10 -11.47
N THR A 111 11.78 -8.34 -11.55
CA THR A 111 11.58 -9.37 -10.52
C THR A 111 12.62 -9.31 -9.40
N GLN A 112 13.77 -8.66 -9.62
CA GLN A 112 14.87 -8.61 -8.66
C GLN A 112 14.95 -7.29 -7.87
N GLY A 113 14.42 -6.20 -8.43
CA GLY A 113 14.42 -4.88 -7.80
C GLY A 113 13.19 -4.62 -6.92
N PHE A 114 13.39 -3.85 -5.85
CA PHE A 114 12.29 -3.23 -5.13
C PHE A 114 11.62 -2.16 -6.00
N LYS A 115 10.29 -2.17 -5.99
CA LYS A 115 9.48 -1.36 -6.89
C LYS A 115 8.14 -1.03 -6.29
N LEU A 116 7.62 0.12 -6.66
CA LEU A 116 6.23 0.49 -6.45
C LEU A 116 5.41 -0.03 -7.62
N VAL A 117 4.34 -0.78 -7.35
CA VAL A 117 3.47 -1.36 -8.39
C VAL A 117 2.10 -0.71 -8.38
N PHE A 118 1.69 -0.23 -9.55
CA PHE A 118 0.34 0.22 -9.83
C PHE A 118 -0.37 -0.85 -10.66
N PHE A 119 -1.27 -1.61 -10.03
CA PHE A 119 -2.15 -2.53 -10.74
C PHE A 119 -3.19 -1.76 -11.56
N ARG A 120 -3.69 -2.38 -12.63
CA ARG A 120 -4.70 -1.79 -13.54
C ARG A 120 -5.81 -0.97 -12.86
N ARG A 121 -6.37 -1.47 -11.74
CA ARG A 121 -7.44 -0.78 -10.99
C ARG A 121 -6.97 0.48 -10.26
N ALA A 122 -5.71 0.51 -9.82
CA ALA A 122 -5.11 1.65 -9.14
C ALA A 122 -4.61 2.71 -10.11
N VAL A 123 -4.24 2.35 -11.35
CA VAL A 123 -3.67 3.27 -12.35
C VAL A 123 -4.54 4.52 -12.56
N THR A 124 -5.85 4.36 -12.74
CA THR A 124 -6.76 5.51 -12.91
C THR A 124 -6.89 6.31 -11.61
N LYS A 125 -6.96 5.64 -10.46
CA LYS A 125 -7.07 6.27 -9.14
C LYS A 125 -5.88 7.15 -8.79
N VAL A 126 -4.69 6.86 -9.31
CA VAL A 126 -3.45 7.58 -8.98
C VAL A 126 -3.12 8.72 -9.95
N GLY A 127 -3.88 8.89 -11.02
CA GLY A 127 -3.67 9.95 -12.04
C GLY A 127 -3.25 9.43 -13.43
N GLY A 128 -3.29 8.13 -13.66
CA GLY A 128 -3.09 7.51 -14.97
C GLY A 128 -1.62 7.40 -15.41
N LYS A 129 -1.44 6.83 -16.61
CA LYS A 129 -0.12 6.61 -17.24
C LYS A 129 0.75 7.88 -17.27
N PRO A 130 0.26 9.07 -17.70
CA PRO A 130 1.09 10.27 -17.77
C PRO A 130 1.71 10.63 -16.41
N TYR A 131 0.92 10.55 -15.34
CA TYR A 131 1.39 10.82 -13.98
C TYR A 131 2.44 9.78 -13.55
N ILE A 132 2.15 8.48 -13.71
CA ILE A 132 3.05 7.40 -13.29
C ILE A 132 4.38 7.49 -14.05
N SER A 133 4.36 7.70 -15.36
CA SER A 133 5.57 7.89 -16.18
C SER A 133 6.38 9.10 -15.73
N SER A 134 5.73 10.18 -15.27
CA SER A 134 6.41 11.39 -14.78
C SER A 134 7.18 11.19 -13.46
N LEU A 135 7.03 10.04 -12.79
CA LEU A 135 7.75 9.73 -11.56
C LEU A 135 9.22 9.39 -11.82
N GLY A 136 9.59 9.03 -13.06
CA GLY A 136 10.98 8.76 -13.44
C GLY A 136 11.92 9.89 -13.05
N GLY A 137 12.99 9.58 -12.33
CA GLY A 137 14.01 10.54 -11.88
C GLY A 137 13.64 11.34 -10.62
N LYS A 138 12.37 11.34 -10.19
CA LYS A 138 11.92 12.04 -8.98
C LYS A 138 12.22 11.27 -7.71
N THR A 139 12.32 11.97 -6.60
CA THR A 139 12.22 11.38 -5.26
C THR A 139 10.75 11.30 -4.89
N VAL A 140 10.27 10.08 -4.66
CA VAL A 140 8.90 9.80 -4.23
C VAL A 140 8.88 9.40 -2.77
N LYS A 141 7.86 9.89 -2.06
CA LYS A 141 7.51 9.47 -0.70
C LYS A 141 6.14 8.80 -0.76
N VAL A 142 6.06 7.55 -0.34
CA VAL A 142 4.83 6.75 -0.42
C VAL A 142 4.53 6.08 0.90
N ARG A 143 3.25 5.99 1.25
CA ARG A 143 2.73 5.04 2.23
C ARG A 143 2.33 3.79 1.46
N GLY A 144 2.76 2.60 1.84
CA GLY A 144 2.35 1.39 1.11
C GLY A 144 2.67 0.09 1.81
N LEU A 145 2.01 -0.99 1.39
CA LEU A 145 2.21 -2.33 1.91
C LEU A 145 3.40 -2.99 1.23
N VAL A 146 4.40 -3.40 2.01
CA VAL A 146 5.53 -4.16 1.48
C VAL A 146 5.13 -5.63 1.35
N VAL A 147 5.36 -6.22 0.18
CA VAL A 147 5.11 -7.64 -0.08
C VAL A 147 6.30 -8.26 -0.79
N ASN A 148 6.47 -9.57 -0.61
CA ASN A 148 7.34 -10.38 -1.45
C ASN A 148 6.49 -11.36 -2.26
N HIS A 149 6.22 -11.02 -3.53
CA HIS A 149 5.38 -11.85 -4.39
C HIS A 149 6.21 -12.99 -4.99
N PRO A 150 5.73 -14.25 -4.99
CA PRO A 150 6.52 -15.41 -5.44
C PRO A 150 7.04 -15.29 -6.87
N LYS A 151 6.25 -14.69 -7.78
CA LYS A 151 6.64 -14.47 -9.19
C LYS A 151 7.36 -13.14 -9.46
N TYR A 152 7.09 -12.11 -8.66
CA TYR A 152 7.43 -10.73 -9.01
C TYR A 152 8.43 -10.11 -8.03
N GLY A 153 8.83 -10.85 -6.99
CA GLY A 153 9.73 -10.37 -5.95
C GLY A 153 9.12 -9.25 -5.11
N TYR A 154 10.01 -8.48 -4.50
CA TYR A 154 9.65 -7.44 -3.55
C TYR A 154 8.99 -6.23 -4.21
N GLN A 155 7.91 -5.77 -3.58
CA GLN A 155 7.08 -4.67 -4.06
C GLN A 155 6.54 -3.86 -2.88
N ILE A 156 6.27 -2.58 -3.11
CA ILE A 156 5.40 -1.77 -2.28
C ILE A 156 4.10 -1.50 -3.06
N ILE A 157 2.97 -1.81 -2.45
CA ILE A 157 1.64 -1.68 -3.05
C ILE A 157 0.97 -0.42 -2.53
N VAL A 158 0.43 0.36 -3.46
CA VAL A 158 -0.48 1.48 -3.20
C VAL A 158 -1.77 1.26 -3.97
N SER A 159 -2.89 1.68 -3.40
CA SER A 159 -4.22 1.54 -4.01
C SER A 159 -4.86 2.88 -4.40
N GLU A 160 -4.38 3.97 -3.80
CA GLU A 160 -4.96 5.31 -3.95
C GLU A 160 -3.88 6.39 -4.12
N LYS A 161 -4.26 7.52 -4.71
CA LYS A 161 -3.37 8.68 -4.87
C LYS A 161 -2.91 9.27 -3.54
N SER A 162 -3.77 9.24 -2.52
CA SER A 162 -3.50 9.70 -1.15
C SER A 162 -2.29 9.02 -0.51
N MET A 163 -1.95 7.80 -0.98
CA MET A 163 -0.81 7.04 -0.53
C MET A 163 0.52 7.53 -1.13
N ILE A 164 0.49 8.40 -2.15
CA ILE A 164 1.67 9.09 -2.68
C ILE A 164 1.79 10.44 -1.97
N LEU A 165 2.60 10.47 -0.92
CA LEU A 165 2.75 11.61 -0.01
C LEU A 165 3.56 12.76 -0.62
N GLY A 166 4.37 12.47 -1.64
CA GLY A 166 5.12 13.49 -2.38
C GLY A 166 5.89 12.91 -3.55
N ALA A 167 6.11 13.73 -4.58
CA ALA A 167 6.97 13.42 -5.72
C ALA A 167 7.66 14.71 -6.19
N ARG A 168 8.97 14.80 -5.99
CA ARG A 168 9.80 15.98 -6.27
C ARG A 168 11.00 15.65 -7.14
#